data_AF-A0A3D3ZXA8-F1
#
_entry.id   AF-A0A3D3ZXA8-F1
#
_cell.length_a   1.000
_cell.length_b   1.000
_cell.length_c   1.000
_cell.angle_alpha   90.00
_cell.angle_beta   90.00
_cell.angle_gamma   90.00
#
_symmetry.space_group_name_H-M   'P 1'
#
loop_
_entity.id
_entity.type
_entity.pdbx_description
1 polymer ?
#
loop_
_entity_poly.entity_id
_entity_poly.type
_entity_poly.pdbx_seq_one_letter_code
_entity_poly.pdbx_strand_id
1 'polypeptide(L)'
;MVDPEAPLIENVILDDDGVEAIKIAATDNDVTVTEITNSGGTNQLKDQDDVDLNNAGTQMEFEFDSILPNGSHLVVNETDTAGNENSTYLVLEEAGTNAVDLIGLDNFDIGAIDLSFAKDSDLTLDINTLEGLSDIDNNLIIHGGDDDSVTITGAKDINETKDIDGKTYDVYTMGDDAQIFIEDGVNVIGTI
;
A
#
# COMPACT_ATOMS: atom_id res chain seq x y z
N MET A 1 -21.30 1.72 9.38
CA MET A 1 -20.59 0.65 8.69
C MET A 1 -19.22 0.50 9.34
N VAL A 2 -18.55 -0.62 9.09
CA VAL A 2 -17.11 -0.77 9.31
C VAL A 2 -16.57 -1.06 7.93
N ASP A 3 -15.55 -0.31 7.51
CA ASP A 3 -14.94 -0.44 6.19
C ASP A 3 -14.12 -1.72 6.12
N PRO A 4 -13.85 -2.24 4.90
CA PRO A 4 -12.93 -3.36 4.77
C PRO A 4 -11.54 -2.99 5.28
N GLU A 5 -10.78 -4.00 5.68
CA GLU A 5 -9.35 -3.84 5.94
C GLU A 5 -8.63 -3.57 4.60
N ALA A 6 -7.52 -2.83 4.64
CA ALA A 6 -6.75 -2.57 3.43
C ALA A 6 -6.19 -3.92 2.89
N PRO A 7 -6.22 -4.16 1.57
CA PRO A 7 -5.81 -5.45 1.02
C PRO A 7 -4.36 -5.83 1.37
N LEU A 8 -4.15 -6.99 1.98
CA LEU A 8 -2.81 -7.48 2.30
C LEU A 8 -2.13 -8.06 1.06
N ILE A 9 -1.01 -7.48 0.65
CA ILE A 9 -0.16 -8.03 -0.41
C ILE A 9 0.71 -9.14 0.17
N GLU A 10 0.58 -10.35 -0.38
CA GLU A 10 1.34 -11.51 0.11
C GLU A 10 2.55 -11.82 -0.75
N ASN A 11 2.49 -11.51 -2.05
CA ASN A 11 3.61 -11.78 -2.96
C ASN A 11 3.54 -10.93 -4.24
N VAL A 12 4.72 -10.66 -4.80
CA VAL A 12 4.89 -10.09 -6.14
C VAL A 12 5.72 -11.08 -6.95
N ILE A 13 5.21 -11.48 -8.11
CA ILE A 13 5.90 -12.37 -9.04
C ILE A 13 6.62 -11.52 -10.07
N LEU A 14 7.93 -11.71 -10.13
CA LEU A 14 8.84 -10.99 -11.02
C LEU A 14 9.32 -11.92 -12.14
N ASP A 15 9.54 -11.34 -13.30
CA ASP A 15 10.35 -11.92 -14.36
C ASP A 15 11.62 -11.07 -14.61
N ASP A 16 12.36 -11.35 -15.69
CA ASP A 16 13.59 -10.62 -16.01
C ASP A 16 13.31 -9.15 -16.43
N ASP A 17 12.08 -8.83 -16.81
CA ASP A 17 11.67 -7.57 -17.43
C ASP A 17 10.77 -6.69 -16.51
N GLY A 18 10.24 -7.23 -15.41
CA GLY A 18 9.43 -6.50 -14.42
C GLY A 18 8.48 -7.37 -13.60
N VAL A 19 7.29 -6.84 -13.30
CA VAL A 19 6.23 -7.54 -12.53
C VAL A 19 5.25 -8.24 -13.46
N GLU A 20 5.06 -9.54 -13.27
CA GLU A 20 4.14 -10.38 -14.06
C GLU A 20 2.81 -10.61 -13.34
N ALA A 21 2.82 -10.71 -12.00
CA ALA A 21 1.62 -10.93 -11.21
C ALA A 21 1.78 -10.45 -9.75
N ILE A 22 0.64 -10.29 -9.07
CA ILE A 22 0.59 -10.12 -7.62
C ILE A 22 -0.29 -11.18 -6.98
N LYS A 23 -0.04 -11.46 -5.70
CA LYS A 23 -0.92 -12.26 -4.85
C LYS A 23 -1.32 -11.47 -3.62
N ILE A 24 -2.60 -11.50 -3.32
CA ILE A 24 -3.17 -10.89 -2.12
C ILE A 24 -3.85 -11.95 -1.26
N ALA A 25 -4.06 -11.64 0.02
CA ALA A 25 -4.89 -12.45 0.90
C ALA A 25 -6.31 -12.59 0.31
N ALA A 26 -6.91 -13.77 0.41
CA ALA A 26 -8.27 -13.97 -0.11
C ALA A 26 -9.31 -13.19 0.71
N THR A 27 -10.22 -12.54 -0.01
CA THR A 27 -11.34 -11.75 0.54
C THR A 27 -12.67 -12.17 -0.10
N ASP A 28 -13.79 -11.81 0.53
CA ASP A 28 -15.13 -11.94 -0.06
C ASP A 28 -15.61 -10.61 -0.70
N ASN A 29 -14.82 -9.54 -0.58
CA ASN A 29 -15.10 -8.22 -1.16
C ASN A 29 -14.75 -8.17 -2.65
N ASP A 30 -15.29 -7.19 -3.37
CA ASP A 30 -14.92 -6.96 -4.76
C ASP A 30 -13.51 -6.35 -4.81
N VAL A 31 -12.59 -6.94 -5.59
CA VAL A 31 -11.21 -6.47 -5.73
C VAL A 31 -10.98 -5.83 -7.11
N THR A 32 -10.21 -4.75 -7.13
CA THR A 32 -9.62 -4.22 -8.37
C THR A 32 -8.12 -3.97 -8.21
N VAL A 33 -7.36 -4.15 -9.28
CA VAL A 33 -5.92 -3.86 -9.34
C VAL A 33 -5.70 -2.79 -10.41
N THR A 34 -5.20 -1.63 -9.99
CA THR A 34 -4.98 -0.48 -10.84
C THR A 34 -3.51 -0.11 -10.88
N GLU A 35 -2.95 0.04 -12.08
CA GLU A 35 -1.62 0.61 -12.27
C GLU A 35 -1.63 2.11 -12.00
N ILE A 36 -0.64 2.57 -11.23
CA ILE A 36 -0.21 3.96 -11.16
C ILE A 36 1.08 4.07 -11.97
N THR A 37 0.99 4.70 -13.14
CA THR A 37 2.17 4.94 -13.98
C THR A 37 3.07 5.98 -13.33
N ASN A 38 4.36 6.01 -13.71
CA ASN A 38 5.33 7.05 -13.31
C ASN A 38 4.92 8.51 -13.62
N SER A 39 3.81 8.73 -14.32
CA SER A 39 3.26 10.08 -14.58
C SER A 39 1.99 10.39 -13.78
N GLY A 40 1.60 9.50 -12.85
CA GLY A 40 0.37 9.58 -12.06
C GLY A 40 -0.89 9.24 -12.86
N GLY A 41 -0.75 8.72 -14.08
CA GLY A 41 -1.88 8.19 -14.84
C GLY A 41 -2.31 6.83 -14.30
N THR A 42 -3.61 6.58 -14.26
CA THR A 42 -4.19 5.33 -13.76
C THR A 42 -4.68 4.43 -14.89
N ASN A 43 -4.51 3.12 -14.74
CA ASN A 43 -5.00 2.11 -15.69
C ASN A 43 -5.44 0.85 -14.92
N GLN A 44 -6.74 0.56 -14.89
CA GLN A 44 -7.23 -0.68 -14.28
C GLN A 44 -6.71 -1.87 -15.08
N LEU A 45 -5.97 -2.76 -14.42
CA LEU A 45 -5.36 -3.94 -15.04
C LEU A 45 -6.22 -5.18 -14.89
N LYS A 46 -6.80 -5.37 -13.70
CA LYS A 46 -7.53 -6.57 -13.30
C LYS A 46 -8.67 -6.24 -12.35
N ASP A 47 -9.65 -7.12 -12.30
CA ASP A 47 -10.70 -7.12 -11.28
C ASP A 47 -10.98 -8.55 -10.75
N GLN A 48 -11.95 -8.66 -9.86
CA GLN A 48 -12.36 -9.90 -9.22
C GLN A 48 -12.69 -11.04 -10.20
N ASP A 49 -13.14 -10.75 -11.43
CA ASP A 49 -13.46 -11.76 -12.44
C ASP A 49 -12.21 -12.35 -13.12
N ASP A 50 -11.06 -11.66 -13.00
CA ASP A 50 -9.77 -12.09 -13.55
C ASP A 50 -8.94 -12.95 -12.59
N VAL A 51 -9.44 -13.20 -11.38
CA VAL A 51 -8.66 -13.89 -10.33
C VAL A 51 -8.36 -15.35 -10.68
N ASP A 52 -7.12 -15.75 -10.47
CA ASP A 52 -6.79 -17.18 -10.30
C ASP A 52 -6.70 -17.51 -8.81
N LEU A 53 -7.55 -18.43 -8.36
CA LEU A 53 -7.56 -18.91 -6.97
C LEU A 53 -6.50 -19.99 -6.79
N ASN A 54 -5.24 -19.57 -6.86
CA ASN A 54 -4.12 -20.43 -6.52
C ASN A 54 -4.11 -20.70 -5.01
N ASN A 55 -3.63 -21.88 -4.62
CA ASN A 55 -3.50 -22.28 -3.21
C ASN A 55 -4.83 -22.54 -2.45
N ALA A 56 -5.75 -23.30 -3.04
CA ALA A 56 -6.99 -23.77 -2.40
C ALA A 56 -7.95 -22.66 -1.90
N GLY A 57 -7.83 -21.45 -2.48
CA GLY A 57 -8.70 -20.32 -2.18
C GLY A 57 -8.27 -19.49 -0.96
N THR A 58 -7.03 -19.63 -0.49
CA THR A 58 -6.50 -18.76 0.58
C THR A 58 -5.82 -17.50 0.05
N GLN A 59 -5.53 -17.45 -1.25
CA GLN A 59 -4.88 -16.32 -1.92
C GLN A 59 -5.61 -16.04 -3.23
N MET A 60 -5.60 -14.78 -3.64
CA MET A 60 -6.07 -14.33 -4.94
C MET A 60 -4.87 -13.89 -5.78
N GLU A 61 -4.69 -14.47 -6.96
CA GLU A 61 -3.60 -14.13 -7.87
C GLU A 61 -4.13 -13.39 -9.10
N PHE A 62 -3.45 -12.30 -9.42
CA PHE A 62 -3.76 -11.43 -10.56
C PHE A 62 -2.55 -11.40 -11.50
N GLU A 63 -2.61 -12.20 -12.56
CA GLU A 63 -1.61 -12.23 -13.63
C GLU A 63 -1.89 -11.14 -14.66
N PHE A 64 -0.90 -10.32 -14.98
CA PHE A 64 -1.03 -9.19 -15.88
C PHE A 64 -0.87 -9.59 -17.36
N ASP A 65 -1.63 -8.94 -18.24
CA ASP A 65 -1.58 -9.22 -19.69
C ASP A 65 -0.23 -8.85 -20.33
N SER A 66 0.49 -7.95 -19.67
CA SER A 66 1.84 -7.52 -20.02
C SER A 66 2.62 -7.25 -18.75
N ILE A 67 3.91 -7.58 -18.78
CA ILE A 67 4.86 -7.26 -17.72
C ILE A 67 4.85 -5.77 -17.44
N LEU A 68 4.68 -5.40 -16.17
CA LEU A 68 4.74 -4.02 -15.72
C LEU A 68 6.20 -3.63 -15.53
N PRO A 69 6.68 -2.55 -16.18
CA PRO A 69 8.06 -2.12 -16.06
C PRO A 69 8.31 -1.47 -14.68
N ASN A 70 9.59 -1.38 -14.30
CA ASN A 70 10.00 -0.58 -13.14
C ASN A 70 9.49 0.88 -13.24
N GLY A 71 9.09 1.44 -12.11
CA GLY A 71 8.42 2.75 -12.00
C GLY A 71 6.91 2.71 -12.28
N SER A 72 6.33 1.53 -12.53
CA SER A 72 4.89 1.32 -12.37
C SER A 72 4.63 0.83 -10.95
N HIS A 73 3.64 1.41 -10.28
CA HIS A 73 3.16 0.97 -8.97
C HIS A 73 1.71 0.49 -9.09
N LEU A 74 1.17 -0.05 -8.00
CA LEU A 74 -0.17 -0.62 -8.01
C LEU A 74 -1.00 -0.06 -6.86
N VAL A 75 -2.28 0.16 -7.11
CA VAL A 75 -3.30 0.24 -6.05
C VAL A 75 -4.15 -1.00 -6.14
N VAL A 76 -4.23 -1.74 -5.04
CA VAL A 76 -5.20 -2.82 -4.86
C VAL A 76 -6.32 -2.30 -3.98
N ASN A 77 -7.52 -2.26 -4.51
CA ASN A 77 -8.70 -1.75 -3.81
C ASN A 77 -9.68 -2.89 -3.52
N GLU A 78 -10.22 -2.90 -2.30
CA GLU A 78 -11.35 -3.72 -1.90
C GLU A 78 -12.59 -2.86 -1.68
N THR A 79 -13.72 -3.30 -2.24
CA THR A 79 -15.03 -2.66 -2.05
C THR A 79 -16.01 -3.65 -1.41
N ASP A 80 -16.55 -3.32 -0.24
CA ASP A 80 -17.51 -4.16 0.44
C ASP A 80 -18.92 -4.08 -0.19
N THR A 81 -19.83 -4.99 0.22
CA THR A 81 -21.22 -4.99 -0.30
C THR A 81 -22.05 -3.75 0.06
N ALA A 82 -21.59 -2.92 1.00
CA ALA A 82 -22.20 -1.65 1.36
C ALA A 82 -21.62 -0.47 0.55
N GLY A 83 -20.58 -0.71 -0.25
CA GLY A 83 -19.89 0.27 -1.08
C GLY A 83 -18.80 1.04 -0.35
N ASN A 84 -18.31 0.56 0.79
CA ASN A 84 -17.13 1.12 1.43
C ASN A 84 -15.87 0.59 0.75
N GLU A 85 -14.85 1.44 0.65
CA GLU A 85 -13.61 1.13 -0.04
C GLU A 85 -12.41 1.25 0.92
N ASN A 86 -11.40 0.44 0.68
CA ASN A 86 -10.09 0.59 1.29
C ASN A 86 -9.03 0.01 0.35
N SER A 87 -7.88 0.66 0.30
CA SER A 87 -6.84 0.40 -0.69
C SER A 87 -5.46 0.26 -0.05
N THR A 88 -4.65 -0.57 -0.70
CA THR A 88 -3.21 -0.65 -0.48
C THR A 88 -2.48 -0.10 -1.70
N TYR A 89 -1.64 0.91 -1.48
CA TYR A 89 -0.67 1.37 -2.47
C TYR A 89 0.58 0.50 -2.38
N LEU A 90 0.75 -0.39 -3.35
CA LEU A 90 1.90 -1.28 -3.47
C LEU A 90 3.01 -0.59 -4.28
N VAL A 91 4.09 -0.28 -3.59
CA VAL A 91 5.30 0.31 -4.17
C VAL A 91 6.18 -0.80 -4.72
N LEU A 92 6.33 -0.79 -6.04
CA LEU A 92 7.28 -1.62 -6.78
C LEU A 92 8.56 -0.85 -7.09
N GLU A 93 9.58 -1.58 -7.55
CA GLU A 93 10.90 -1.03 -7.89
C GLU A 93 10.84 0.19 -8.81
N GLU A 94 11.46 1.27 -8.34
CA GLU A 94 11.51 2.56 -9.01
C GLU A 94 12.49 2.60 -10.20
N ALA A 95 12.28 3.57 -11.09
CA ALA A 95 13.11 3.76 -12.27
C ALA A 95 14.18 4.86 -12.07
N GLY A 96 15.28 4.51 -11.40
CA GLY A 96 16.45 5.39 -11.26
C GLY A 96 16.37 6.41 -10.12
N THR A 97 15.44 6.21 -9.20
CA THR A 97 15.26 6.90 -7.91
C THR A 97 14.85 5.84 -6.88
N ASN A 98 14.81 6.21 -5.60
CA ASN A 98 14.11 5.43 -4.58
C ASN A 98 12.96 6.22 -3.94
N ALA A 99 12.82 7.49 -4.31
CA ALA A 99 11.77 8.35 -3.78
C ALA A 99 10.42 7.84 -4.28
N VAL A 100 9.53 7.52 -3.35
CA VAL A 100 8.16 7.08 -3.64
C VAL A 100 7.32 8.31 -3.99
N ASP A 101 6.74 8.32 -5.19
CA ASP A 101 5.76 9.33 -5.58
C ASP A 101 4.33 8.86 -5.22
N LEU A 102 3.49 9.81 -4.80
CA LEU A 102 2.10 9.61 -4.38
C LEU A 102 1.11 10.25 -5.38
N ILE A 103 1.59 10.71 -6.54
CA ILE A 103 0.72 11.21 -7.60
C ILE A 103 -0.25 10.14 -8.12
N GLY A 104 -1.46 10.57 -8.48
CA GLY A 104 -2.48 9.68 -9.06
C GLY A 104 -3.31 8.92 -8.04
N LEU A 105 -3.10 9.16 -6.74
CA LEU A 105 -3.82 8.48 -5.66
C LEU A 105 -5.14 9.18 -5.25
N ASP A 106 -5.43 10.37 -5.77
CA ASP A 106 -6.57 11.23 -5.39
C ASP A 106 -7.98 10.58 -5.44
N ASN A 107 -8.14 9.40 -6.04
CA ASN A 107 -9.44 8.71 -6.16
C ASN A 107 -9.47 7.36 -5.42
N PHE A 108 -8.52 7.11 -4.52
CA PHE A 108 -8.44 5.87 -3.75
C PHE A 108 -8.38 6.19 -2.25
N ASP A 109 -9.09 5.39 -1.46
CA ASP A 109 -9.05 5.46 -0.01
C ASP A 109 -7.86 4.63 0.48
N ILE A 110 -6.67 5.23 0.56
CA ILE A 110 -5.44 4.53 0.91
C ILE A 110 -5.34 4.33 2.43
N GLY A 111 -5.64 3.12 2.89
CA GLY A 111 -5.43 2.70 4.28
C GLY A 111 -4.07 2.06 4.53
N ALA A 112 -3.36 1.61 3.49
CA ALA A 112 -2.02 1.07 3.61
C ALA A 112 -1.08 1.46 2.45
N ILE A 113 0.21 1.59 2.75
CA ILE A 113 1.30 1.65 1.77
C ILE A 113 2.21 0.46 2.03
N ASP A 114 2.52 -0.32 1.01
CA ASP A 114 3.45 -1.46 1.11
C ASP A 114 4.73 -1.19 0.32
N LEU A 115 5.84 -1.04 1.06
CA LEU A 115 7.18 -0.79 0.54
C LEU A 115 7.99 -2.08 0.37
N SER A 116 7.50 -3.22 0.88
CA SER A 116 8.26 -4.46 1.07
C SER A 116 8.78 -5.11 -0.22
N PHE A 117 8.31 -4.64 -1.39
CA PHE A 117 8.61 -5.20 -2.70
C PHE A 117 9.46 -4.26 -3.58
N ALA A 118 9.78 -3.07 -3.09
CA ALA A 118 10.80 -2.19 -3.65
C ALA A 118 12.06 -2.25 -2.77
N LYS A 119 13.20 -1.81 -3.31
CA LYS A 119 14.44 -1.71 -2.53
C LYS A 119 14.70 -0.28 -2.11
N ASP A 120 15.20 -0.14 -0.89
CA ASP A 120 15.71 1.12 -0.36
C ASP A 120 14.70 2.29 -0.49
N SER A 121 13.40 2.04 -0.34
CA SER A 121 12.33 3.01 -0.65
C SER A 121 12.41 4.23 0.27
N ASP A 122 12.17 5.43 -0.27
CA ASP A 122 12.17 6.69 0.49
C ASP A 122 10.82 7.39 0.37
N LEU A 123 9.98 7.22 1.39
CA LEU A 123 8.64 7.79 1.47
C LEU A 123 8.64 9.04 2.34
N THR A 124 8.04 10.13 1.86
CA THR A 124 7.84 11.36 2.65
C THR A 124 6.36 11.65 2.82
N LEU A 125 5.93 11.85 4.07
CA LEU A 125 4.58 12.21 4.45
C LEU A 125 4.56 13.47 5.31
N ASP A 126 3.64 14.37 4.99
CA ASP A 126 3.18 15.44 5.88
C ASP A 126 1.69 15.25 6.20
N ILE A 127 1.14 16.08 7.10
CA ILE A 127 -0.25 15.92 7.52
C ILE A 127 -1.24 16.14 6.37
N ASN A 128 -0.95 17.08 5.45
CA ASN A 128 -1.84 17.34 4.32
C ASN A 128 -1.87 16.17 3.34
N THR A 129 -0.71 15.52 3.15
CA THR A 129 -0.58 14.33 2.31
C THR A 129 -1.34 13.17 2.94
N LEU A 130 -1.18 12.94 4.25
CA LEU A 130 -1.91 11.89 4.96
C LEU A 130 -3.43 12.08 4.88
N GLU A 131 -3.94 13.27 5.21
CA GLU A 131 -5.36 13.60 5.11
C GLU A 131 -5.90 13.55 3.67
N GLY A 132 -5.02 13.70 2.66
CA GLY A 132 -5.39 13.56 1.25
C GLY A 132 -5.42 12.12 0.75
N LEU A 133 -4.77 11.19 1.45
CA LEU A 133 -4.71 9.77 1.09
C LEU A 133 -5.84 8.95 1.73
N SER A 134 -6.20 9.25 2.98
CA SER A 134 -7.19 8.50 3.75
C SER A 134 -8.47 9.32 3.94
N ASP A 135 -9.58 8.97 3.30
CA ASP A 135 -10.83 9.76 3.40
C ASP A 135 -11.63 9.49 4.69
N ILE A 136 -11.33 8.39 5.41
CA ILE A 136 -12.26 7.84 6.41
C ILE A 136 -11.86 8.14 7.86
N ASP A 137 -10.67 7.72 8.29
CA ASP A 137 -10.27 7.76 9.71
C ASP A 137 -8.87 8.34 9.96
N ASN A 138 -8.23 8.89 8.93
CA ASN A 138 -6.88 9.45 8.99
C ASN A 138 -5.81 8.46 9.48
N ASN A 139 -6.08 7.15 9.38
CA ASN A 139 -5.13 6.12 9.76
C ASN A 139 -4.42 5.55 8.54
N LEU A 140 -3.11 5.35 8.66
CA LEU A 140 -2.29 4.77 7.61
C LEU A 140 -1.38 3.69 8.17
N ILE A 141 -1.39 2.53 7.54
CA ILE A 141 -0.44 1.45 7.80
C ILE A 141 0.68 1.52 6.76
N ILE A 142 1.93 1.38 7.19
CA ILE A 142 3.10 1.33 6.32
C ILE A 142 3.83 0.02 6.56
N HIS A 143 3.82 -0.86 5.56
CA HIS A 143 4.62 -2.07 5.52
C HIS A 143 5.97 -1.76 4.85
N GLY A 144 7.04 -2.40 5.32
CA GLY A 144 8.39 -2.21 4.79
C GLY A 144 9.44 -2.94 5.63
N GLY A 145 10.71 -2.68 5.35
CA GLY A 145 11.84 -3.31 6.03
C GLY A 145 12.99 -2.37 6.38
N ASP A 146 14.08 -2.95 6.87
CA ASP A 146 15.30 -2.25 7.35
C ASP A 146 16.00 -1.39 6.29
N ASP A 147 15.73 -1.62 5.01
CA ASP A 147 16.25 -0.83 3.90
C ASP A 147 15.37 0.38 3.53
N ASP A 148 14.11 0.39 3.96
CA ASP A 148 13.20 1.50 3.67
C ASP A 148 13.35 2.65 4.67
N SER A 149 13.10 3.87 4.20
CA SER A 149 13.07 5.09 5.00
C SER A 149 11.73 5.82 4.86
N VAL A 150 11.19 6.25 5.99
CA VAL A 150 9.94 7.00 6.04
C VAL A 150 10.16 8.32 6.79
N THR A 151 9.98 9.44 6.09
CA THR A 151 10.03 10.78 6.67
C THR A 151 8.61 11.25 7.00
N ILE A 152 8.25 11.32 8.29
CA ILE A 152 6.91 11.76 8.76
C ILE A 152 6.98 13.10 9.49
N THR A 153 6.77 14.19 8.75
CA THR A 153 7.01 15.55 9.27
C THR A 153 5.91 16.02 10.21
N GLY A 154 6.24 16.18 11.50
CA GLY A 154 5.28 16.65 12.51
C GLY A 154 4.47 15.54 13.16
N ALA A 155 4.81 14.29 12.88
CA ALA A 155 4.31 13.14 13.63
C ALA A 155 5.06 13.01 14.96
N LYS A 156 4.34 12.54 15.97
CA LYS A 156 4.85 12.28 17.32
C LYS A 156 4.81 10.79 17.58
N ASP A 157 5.96 10.24 17.93
CA ASP A 157 6.08 8.88 18.45
C ASP A 157 5.44 8.80 19.86
N ILE A 158 4.44 7.92 20.02
CA ILE A 158 3.78 7.72 21.32
C ILE A 158 4.40 6.59 22.16
N ASN A 159 5.46 5.94 21.67
CA ASN A 159 6.17 4.83 22.30
C ASN A 159 5.23 3.65 22.62
N GLU A 160 4.29 3.40 21.71
CA GLU A 160 3.37 2.28 21.75
C GLU A 160 3.56 1.45 20.48
N THR A 161 3.30 0.15 20.59
CA THR A 161 3.28 -0.75 19.45
C THR A 161 1.91 -1.39 19.28
N LYS A 162 1.61 -1.81 18.05
CA LYS A 162 0.40 -2.56 17.70
C LYS A 162 0.79 -3.78 16.88
N ASP A 163 0.18 -4.92 17.17
CA ASP A 163 0.27 -6.09 16.29
C ASP A 163 -0.86 -6.02 15.25
N ILE A 164 -0.50 -6.06 13.97
CA ILE A 164 -1.43 -6.11 12.83
C ILE A 164 -0.97 -7.26 11.94
N ASP A 165 -1.84 -8.23 11.69
CA ASP A 165 -1.57 -9.42 10.84
C ASP A 165 -0.30 -10.20 11.20
N GLY A 166 0.03 -10.24 12.48
CA GLY A 166 1.20 -10.97 13.00
C GLY A 166 2.54 -10.23 12.85
N LYS A 167 2.51 -8.98 12.39
CA LYS A 167 3.64 -8.05 12.36
C LYS A 167 3.47 -6.98 13.44
N THR A 168 4.59 -6.45 13.95
CA THR A 168 4.60 -5.40 14.97
C THR A 168 4.85 -4.05 14.32
N TYR A 169 4.11 -3.03 14.74
CA TYR A 169 4.18 -1.66 14.21
C TYR A 169 4.39 -0.67 15.34
N ASP A 170 5.29 0.29 15.13
CA ASP A 170 5.40 1.48 15.95
C ASP A 170 4.26 2.45 15.62
N VAL A 171 3.70 3.07 16.66
CA VAL A 171 2.53 3.96 16.53
C VAL A 171 2.95 5.42 16.65
N TYR A 172 2.57 6.21 15.66
CA TYR A 172 2.74 7.65 15.63
C TYR A 172 1.38 8.35 15.58
N THR A 173 1.28 9.50 16.23
CA THR A 173 0.13 10.41 16.09
C THR A 173 0.54 11.62 15.28
N MET A 174 -0.32 12.11 14.40
CA MET A 174 -0.07 13.27 13.56
C MET A 174 -1.30 14.18 13.53
N GLY A 175 -1.12 15.49 13.56
CA GLY A 175 -2.26 16.41 13.63
C GLY A 175 -3.10 16.21 14.90
N ASP A 176 -4.43 16.32 14.76
CA ASP A 176 -5.37 16.23 15.87
C ASP A 176 -5.93 14.81 16.07
N ASP A 177 -6.08 14.02 15.00
CA ASP A 177 -6.77 12.73 15.01
C ASP A 177 -6.10 11.60 14.19
N ALA A 178 -5.07 11.90 13.40
CA ALA A 178 -4.44 10.92 12.52
C ALA A 178 -3.46 9.99 13.28
N GLN A 179 -3.42 8.71 12.91
CA GLN A 179 -2.41 7.76 13.38
C GLN A 179 -1.68 7.11 12.21
N ILE A 180 -0.37 6.90 12.37
CA ILE A 180 0.44 6.16 11.41
C ILE A 180 1.01 4.95 12.15
N PHE A 181 0.87 3.77 11.54
CA PHE A 181 1.40 2.51 12.03
C PHE A 181 2.52 2.08 11.08
N ILE A 182 3.78 2.09 11.54
CA ILE A 182 4.93 1.78 10.68
C ILE A 182 5.56 0.47 11.15
N GLU A 183 5.74 -0.49 10.24
CA GLU A 183 6.28 -1.80 10.56
C GLU A 183 7.68 -1.68 11.20
N ASP A 184 7.93 -2.45 12.26
CA ASP A 184 9.22 -2.49 12.95
C ASP A 184 10.34 -2.87 11.96
N GLY A 185 11.44 -2.11 12.00
CA GLY A 185 12.57 -2.23 11.08
C GLY A 185 12.72 -1.04 10.14
N VAL A 186 11.62 -0.41 9.72
CA VAL A 186 11.66 0.76 8.83
C VAL A 186 12.39 1.94 9.49
N ASN A 187 13.28 2.60 8.75
CA ASN A 187 14.01 3.76 9.25
C ASN A 187 13.14 5.04 9.26
N VAL A 188 12.62 5.40 10.44
CA VAL A 188 11.74 6.56 10.60
C VAL A 188 12.51 7.85 10.88
N ILE A 189 12.20 8.92 10.13
CA ILE A 189 12.83 10.25 10.18
C ILE A 189 11.79 11.33 10.45
N GLY A 190 12.16 12.40 11.17
CA GLY A 190 11.36 13.63 11.25
C GLY A 190 10.31 13.69 12.36
N THR A 191 10.38 12.77 13.33
CA THR A 191 9.50 12.74 14.50
C THR A 191 9.87 13.82 15.54
N ILE A 192 8.89 14.24 16.36
CA ILE A 192 9.04 15.24 17.44
C ILE A 192 8.93 14.68 18.86
#